data_AF-A0A1Q3AWU3-F1
#
_entry.id   AF-A0A1Q3AWU3-F1
#
_cell.length_a   1.000
_cell.length_b   1.000
_cell.length_c   1.000
_cell.angle_alpha   90.00
_cell.angle_beta   90.00
_cell.angle_gamma   90.00
#
_symmetry.space_group_name_H-M   'P 1'
#
loop_
_entity.id
_entity.type
_entity.pdbx_description
1 polymer ?
#
loop_
_entity_poly.entity_id
_entity_poly.type
_entity_poly.pdbx_seq_one_letter_code
_entity_poly.pdbx_strand_id
1 'polypeptide(L)'
;MKVLIRRAKEEREARKAQPCRLLQNPPDNGLLLPQLVPVAHRVYRAQHSLLFGLSKLTTLVPVQRCRFCTEVHIGHVGHEIRTCTGPNSNIRGGSHVWGKGGIHSVVFFPKCFHLYDRVGKSRVVHNERFDVPQIPAILELCIQAGVELEKYPTKRRTKPVYSIEGRIVDFESMTEEEEETKVNLYSQNIDSPFVSDFATKFGDGMKNSILEEKNDLSDHLKDKEGRDLRELSIGTMDSWFEMISGAKKIMEKYTVWTCGYCPEIQVGPKGHKVRMCKASNHQQRDGMHAWQEATIDDLVGPNYVWHVRDLNGPPLNNNLKRYYGKAPAVVELCVQAGAPVPDQYRSMMRLDVVSPDRDEVDLVA
;
A
#
# COMPACT_ATOMS: atom_id res chain seq x y z
N MET A 1 5.79 17.08 27.53
CA MET A 1 7.25 16.99 27.77
C MET A 1 7.61 16.38 29.14
N LYS A 2 7.22 16.98 30.28
CA LYS A 2 7.63 16.51 31.64
C LYS A 2 7.25 15.05 31.95
N VAL A 3 6.07 14.60 31.50
CA VAL A 3 5.60 13.20 31.67
C VAL A 3 6.45 12.19 30.89
N LEU A 4 6.82 12.53 29.64
CA LEU A 4 7.66 11.66 28.80
C LEU A 4 9.08 11.52 29.37
N ILE A 5 9.65 12.63 29.86
CA ILE A 5 10.96 12.63 30.51
C ILE A 5 10.93 11.77 31.79
N ARG A 6 9.86 11.88 32.58
CA ARG A 6 9.68 11.06 33.79
C ARG A 6 9.60 9.57 33.45
N ARG A 7 8.76 9.18 32.49
CA ARG A 7 8.66 7.78 32.01
C ARG A 7 9.99 7.24 31.51
N ALA A 8 10.75 8.03 30.74
CA ALA A 8 12.07 7.61 30.24
C ALA A 8 13.10 7.41 31.37
N LYS A 9 13.02 8.21 32.44
CA LYS A 9 13.83 8.03 33.65
C LYS A 9 13.43 6.76 34.41
N GLU A 10 12.13 6.57 34.66
CA GLU A 10 11.57 5.36 35.29
C GLU A 10 11.99 4.09 34.51
N GLU A 11 11.90 4.12 33.19
CA GLU A 11 12.33 2.99 32.33
C GLU A 11 13.85 2.76 32.39
N ARG A 12 14.66 3.81 32.54
CA ARG A 12 16.11 3.68 32.72
C ARG A 12 16.46 3.10 34.08
N GLU A 13 15.73 3.50 35.13
CA GLU A 13 15.89 2.95 36.49
C GLU A 13 15.44 1.50 36.56
N ALA A 14 14.30 1.15 35.96
CA ALA A 14 13.84 -0.24 35.85
C ALA A 14 14.86 -1.13 35.12
N ARG A 15 15.50 -0.64 34.05
CA ARG A 15 16.59 -1.35 33.35
C ARG A 15 17.83 -1.56 34.21
N LYS A 16 18.14 -0.65 35.13
CA LYS A 16 19.25 -0.82 36.08
C LYS A 16 18.89 -1.80 37.20
N ALA A 17 17.65 -1.77 37.68
CA ALA A 17 17.17 -2.63 38.75
C ALA A 17 17.04 -4.10 38.32
N GLN A 18 16.68 -4.34 37.06
CA GLN A 18 16.60 -5.68 36.48
C GLN A 18 17.49 -5.76 35.22
N PRO A 19 18.80 -5.97 35.40
CA PRO A 19 19.77 -5.91 34.32
C PRO A 19 19.58 -7.01 33.27
N CYS A 20 19.01 -8.17 33.65
CA CYS A 20 18.61 -9.23 32.71
C CYS A 20 17.08 -9.35 32.70
N ARG A 21 16.47 -9.02 31.56
CA ARG A 21 15.01 -9.07 31.37
C ARG A 21 14.67 -9.92 30.15
N LEU A 22 13.85 -10.95 30.35
CA LEU A 22 13.22 -11.67 29.26
C LEU A 22 12.20 -10.75 28.56
N LEU A 23 12.26 -10.64 27.24
CA LEU A 23 11.17 -10.01 26.50
C LEU A 23 10.01 -11.01 26.46
N GLN A 24 8.92 -10.67 27.15
CA GLN A 24 7.82 -11.62 27.38
C GLN A 24 6.89 -11.75 26.17
N ASN A 25 6.62 -10.64 25.48
CA ASN A 25 5.54 -10.59 24.50
C ASN A 25 6.05 -10.65 23.06
N PRO A 26 5.51 -11.55 22.22
CA PRO A 26 5.62 -11.46 20.78
C PRO A 26 4.91 -10.19 20.25
N PRO A 27 5.42 -9.57 19.17
CA PRO A 27 6.57 -10.01 18.39
C PRO A 27 7.91 -9.47 18.93
N ASP A 28 7.89 -8.59 19.94
CA ASP A 28 9.06 -7.87 20.45
C ASP A 28 10.17 -8.79 20.97
N ASN A 29 9.80 -9.97 21.46
CA ASN A 29 10.73 -11.01 21.89
C ASN A 29 11.31 -11.86 20.74
N GLY A 30 10.95 -11.56 19.49
CA GLY A 30 11.44 -12.23 18.29
C GLY A 30 10.61 -13.42 17.83
N LEU A 31 9.63 -13.86 18.62
CA LEU A 31 8.70 -14.91 18.22
C LEU A 31 7.60 -14.36 17.31
N LEU A 32 7.08 -15.21 16.43
CA LEU A 32 5.87 -14.92 15.67
C LEU A 32 4.62 -15.04 16.56
N LEU A 33 3.53 -14.40 16.13
CA LEU A 33 2.20 -14.67 16.66
C LEU A 33 1.51 -15.70 15.75
N PRO A 34 1.34 -16.96 16.17
CA PRO A 34 0.79 -18.02 15.31
C PRO A 34 -0.58 -17.67 14.69
N GLN A 35 -1.41 -16.92 15.41
CA GLN A 35 -2.71 -16.46 14.94
C GLN A 35 -2.63 -15.41 13.82
N LEU A 36 -1.52 -14.69 13.68
CA LEU A 36 -1.31 -13.68 12.63
C LEU A 36 -0.60 -14.23 11.39
N VAL A 37 0.11 -15.35 11.50
CA VAL A 37 0.74 -16.03 10.34
C VAL A 37 -0.26 -16.29 9.20
N PRO A 38 -1.42 -16.94 9.41
CA PRO A 38 -2.37 -17.16 8.31
C PRO A 38 -2.98 -15.85 7.79
N VAL A 39 -3.07 -14.81 8.63
CA VAL A 39 -3.53 -13.47 8.20
C VAL A 39 -2.50 -12.86 7.25
N ALA A 40 -1.20 -12.93 7.58
CA ALA A 40 -0.12 -12.43 6.76
C ALA A 40 -0.09 -13.09 5.37
N HIS A 41 -0.28 -14.42 5.31
CA HIS A 41 -0.38 -15.12 4.03
C HIS A 41 -1.62 -14.73 3.20
N ARG A 42 -2.75 -14.39 3.84
CA ARG A 42 -3.92 -13.87 3.13
C ARG A 42 -3.68 -12.46 2.59
N VAL A 43 -3.09 -11.57 3.40
CA VAL A 43 -2.73 -10.21 2.97
C VAL A 43 -1.77 -10.25 1.79
N TYR A 44 -0.72 -11.08 1.86
CA TYR A 44 0.23 -11.27 0.76
C TYR A 44 -0.46 -11.71 -0.53
N ARG A 45 -1.28 -12.77 -0.48
CA ARG A 45 -2.02 -13.24 -1.65
C ARG A 45 -3.01 -12.21 -2.19
N ALA A 46 -3.74 -11.54 -1.30
CA ALA A 46 -4.71 -10.51 -1.65
C ALA A 46 -4.03 -9.32 -2.34
N GLN A 47 -2.83 -8.92 -1.91
CA GLN A 47 -2.04 -7.90 -2.60
C GLN A 47 -1.71 -8.32 -4.04
N HIS A 48 -1.31 -9.57 -4.25
CA HIS A 48 -1.01 -10.10 -5.58
C HIS A 48 -2.26 -10.15 -6.47
N SER A 49 -3.37 -10.70 -5.97
CA SER A 49 -4.64 -10.76 -6.69
C SER A 49 -5.17 -9.38 -7.04
N LEU A 50 -5.05 -8.41 -6.13
CA LEU A 50 -5.38 -7.01 -6.37
C LEU A 50 -4.56 -6.43 -7.52
N LEU A 51 -3.24 -6.55 -7.49
CA LEU A 51 -2.37 -6.00 -8.55
C LEU A 51 -2.65 -6.65 -9.91
N PHE A 52 -2.89 -7.96 -9.93
CA PHE A 52 -3.30 -8.68 -11.13
C PHE A 52 -4.64 -8.14 -11.66
N GLY A 53 -5.66 -8.04 -10.81
CA GLY A 53 -6.97 -7.50 -11.17
C GLY A 53 -6.88 -6.08 -11.72
N LEU A 54 -6.18 -5.18 -11.03
CA LEU A 54 -5.94 -3.81 -11.49
C LEU A 54 -5.22 -3.75 -12.84
N SER A 55 -4.27 -4.66 -13.10
CA SER A 55 -3.58 -4.71 -14.40
C SER A 55 -4.51 -4.97 -15.58
N LYS A 56 -5.58 -5.73 -15.35
CA LYS A 56 -6.62 -6.05 -16.34
C LYS A 56 -7.70 -4.97 -16.40
N LEU A 57 -8.18 -4.50 -15.25
CA LEU A 57 -9.20 -3.46 -15.19
C LEU A 57 -8.73 -2.16 -15.83
N THR A 58 -7.48 -1.76 -15.62
CA THR A 58 -6.93 -0.52 -16.20
C THR A 58 -6.74 -0.57 -17.72
N THR A 59 -6.84 -1.75 -18.36
CA THR A 59 -6.89 -1.85 -19.82
C THR A 59 -8.29 -1.66 -20.39
N LEU A 60 -9.33 -1.80 -19.56
CA LEU A 60 -10.74 -1.79 -19.97
C LEU A 60 -11.46 -0.52 -19.50
N VAL A 61 -11.20 -0.08 -18.27
CA VAL A 61 -11.72 1.16 -17.71
C VAL A 61 -10.63 2.23 -17.77
N PRO A 62 -10.88 3.38 -18.45
CA PRO A 62 -9.87 4.41 -18.58
C PRO A 62 -9.52 5.05 -17.24
N VAL A 63 -8.22 5.22 -17.00
CA VAL A 63 -7.69 5.96 -15.86
C VAL A 63 -6.94 7.17 -16.37
N GLN A 64 -7.26 8.34 -15.83
CA GLN A 64 -6.58 9.60 -16.09
C GLN A 64 -5.77 9.98 -14.85
N ARG A 65 -4.54 10.44 -15.05
CA ARG A 65 -3.73 11.05 -13.99
C ARG A 65 -3.32 12.45 -14.38
N CYS A 66 -3.30 13.35 -13.42
CA CYS A 66 -2.76 14.68 -13.65
C CYS A 66 -1.24 14.60 -13.88
N ARG A 67 -0.71 15.36 -14.82
CA ARG A 67 0.73 15.41 -15.11
C ARG A 67 1.53 16.18 -14.06
N PHE A 68 0.86 16.98 -13.24
CA PHE A 68 1.50 17.94 -12.34
C PHE A 68 1.24 17.69 -10.85
N CYS A 69 0.24 16.88 -10.50
CA CYS A 69 -0.07 16.54 -9.11
C CYS A 69 -0.48 15.06 -9.00
N THR A 70 -0.81 14.60 -7.80
CA THR A 70 -1.17 13.20 -7.53
C THR A 70 -2.63 12.86 -7.82
N GLU A 71 -3.44 13.83 -8.27
CA GLU A 71 -4.86 13.61 -8.53
C GLU A 71 -5.08 12.68 -9.73
N VAL A 72 -6.04 11.79 -9.57
CA VAL A 72 -6.42 10.73 -10.52
C VAL A 72 -7.92 10.79 -10.71
N HIS A 73 -8.36 10.37 -11.89
CA HIS A 73 -9.76 10.29 -12.26
C HIS A 73 -9.99 8.98 -13.00
N ILE A 74 -11.10 8.30 -12.69
CA ILE A 74 -11.52 7.10 -13.39
C ILE A 74 -12.60 7.51 -14.38
N GLY A 75 -12.29 7.41 -15.68
CA GLY A 75 -13.19 7.78 -16.76
C GLY A 75 -12.48 8.22 -18.03
N HIS A 76 -13.25 8.31 -19.12
CA HIS A 76 -12.72 8.59 -20.46
C HIS A 76 -12.06 9.97 -20.56
N VAL A 77 -12.65 10.97 -19.91
CA VAL A 77 -12.20 12.37 -19.92
C VAL A 77 -12.04 12.82 -18.48
N GLY A 78 -10.91 13.46 -18.17
CA GLY A 78 -10.67 13.96 -16.82
C GLY A 78 -11.64 15.09 -16.43
N HIS A 79 -11.89 15.24 -15.13
CA HIS A 79 -12.84 16.23 -14.62
C HIS A 79 -12.38 17.69 -14.79
N GLU A 80 -13.35 18.61 -14.72
CA GLU A 80 -13.15 20.07 -14.79
C GLU A 80 -12.93 20.72 -13.41
N ILE A 81 -12.99 19.94 -12.31
CA ILE A 81 -12.80 20.44 -10.95
C ILE A 81 -11.39 21.04 -10.76
N ARG A 82 -11.33 22.29 -10.32
CA ARG A 82 -10.11 23.10 -10.21
C ARG A 82 -9.39 22.89 -8.87
N THR A 83 -8.81 21.70 -8.69
CA THR A 83 -8.11 21.29 -7.45
C THR A 83 -6.62 21.03 -7.63
N CYS A 84 -6.04 21.35 -8.78
CA CYS A 84 -4.64 21.06 -9.06
C CYS A 84 -3.71 21.81 -8.10
N THR A 85 -2.90 21.07 -7.35
CA THR A 85 -1.85 21.58 -6.46
C THR A 85 -0.46 21.52 -7.09
N GLY A 86 -0.38 21.12 -8.36
CA GLY A 86 0.88 20.94 -9.07
C GLY A 86 1.53 22.26 -9.50
N PRO A 87 2.79 22.22 -9.99
CA PRO A 87 3.49 23.40 -10.48
C PRO A 87 2.66 24.19 -11.50
N ASN A 88 2.74 25.52 -11.43
CA ASN A 88 2.02 26.46 -12.30
C ASN A 88 0.48 26.31 -12.28
N SER A 89 -0.10 25.75 -11.21
CA SER A 89 -1.55 25.62 -11.09
C SER A 89 -2.26 26.99 -11.02
N ASN A 90 -1.62 27.99 -10.42
CA ASN A 90 -2.08 29.37 -10.41
C ASN A 90 -2.29 29.92 -11.84
N ILE A 91 -1.37 29.65 -12.77
CA ILE A 91 -1.48 30.07 -14.18
C ILE A 91 -2.62 29.33 -14.88
N ARG A 92 -2.86 28.05 -14.55
CA ARG A 92 -3.95 27.24 -15.11
C ARG A 92 -5.30 27.42 -14.41
N GLY A 93 -5.40 28.36 -13.46
CA GLY A 93 -6.61 28.56 -12.66
C GLY A 93 -7.03 27.32 -11.85
N GLY A 94 -6.08 26.51 -11.38
CA GLY A 94 -6.33 25.27 -10.66
C GLY A 94 -6.70 24.07 -11.54
N SER A 95 -6.70 24.23 -12.86
CA SER A 95 -7.07 23.16 -13.80
C SER A 95 -5.99 22.08 -13.90
N HIS A 96 -6.45 20.84 -14.06
CA HIS A 96 -5.60 19.67 -14.27
C HIS A 96 -5.22 19.52 -15.74
N VAL A 97 -4.06 18.91 -15.97
CA VAL A 97 -3.66 18.46 -17.31
C VAL A 97 -3.58 16.95 -17.27
N TRP A 98 -4.56 16.32 -17.91
CA TRP A 98 -4.76 14.88 -17.85
C TRP A 98 -3.85 14.14 -18.83
N GLY A 99 -3.53 12.90 -18.48
CA GLY A 99 -2.87 11.93 -19.33
C GLY A 99 -3.19 10.53 -18.86
N LYS A 100 -2.84 9.53 -19.68
CA LYS A 100 -3.10 8.13 -19.36
C LYS A 100 -2.46 7.75 -18.01
N GLY A 101 -3.30 7.30 -17.10
CA GLY A 101 -2.92 6.69 -15.82
C GLY A 101 -2.73 5.17 -15.98
N GLY A 102 -2.08 4.58 -14.98
CA GLY A 102 -1.89 3.14 -14.90
C GLY A 102 -2.11 2.64 -13.48
N ILE A 103 -1.72 1.39 -13.20
CA ILE A 103 -1.92 0.73 -11.91
C ILE A 103 -1.40 1.58 -10.74
N HIS A 104 -0.17 2.11 -10.84
CA HIS A 104 0.44 2.95 -9.82
C HIS A 104 -0.27 4.29 -9.56
N SER A 105 -1.16 4.71 -10.47
CA SER A 105 -2.03 5.88 -10.26
C SER A 105 -3.23 5.54 -9.39
N VAL A 106 -3.71 4.29 -9.48
CA VAL A 106 -4.87 3.79 -8.74
C VAL A 106 -4.48 3.42 -7.30
N VAL A 107 -3.34 2.76 -7.12
CA VAL A 107 -2.83 2.39 -5.79
C VAL A 107 -1.30 2.53 -5.75
N PHE A 108 -0.78 3.02 -4.62
CA PHE A 108 0.65 3.19 -4.41
C PHE A 108 1.09 2.51 -3.11
N PHE A 109 1.87 1.44 -3.21
CA PHE A 109 2.48 0.80 -2.04
C PHE A 109 3.82 1.47 -1.73
N PRO A 110 3.94 2.23 -0.63
CA PRO A 110 5.21 2.82 -0.23
C PRO A 110 6.20 1.72 0.12
N LYS A 111 7.49 1.99 -0.09
CA LYS A 111 8.56 1.03 0.19
C LYS A 111 9.21 1.33 1.53
N CYS A 112 9.74 0.30 2.17
CA CYS A 112 10.61 0.42 3.34
C CYS A 112 11.81 -0.50 3.20
N PHE A 113 12.81 -0.32 4.07
CA PHE A 113 13.93 -1.24 4.14
C PHE A 113 13.50 -2.57 4.75
N HIS A 114 13.99 -3.65 4.15
CA HIS A 114 13.82 -5.01 4.67
C HIS A 114 14.64 -5.22 5.96
N LEU A 115 14.06 -5.84 6.98
CA LEU A 115 14.75 -6.16 8.24
C LEU A 115 14.98 -7.67 8.40
N TYR A 116 16.18 -8.14 8.05
CA TYR A 116 16.58 -9.54 8.27
C TYR A 116 16.46 -9.96 9.74
N ASP A 117 16.91 -9.13 10.68
CA ASP A 117 16.74 -9.40 12.11
C ASP A 117 16.07 -8.21 12.81
N ARG A 118 14.74 -8.28 12.94
CA ARG A 118 13.94 -7.22 13.56
C ARG A 118 14.31 -6.94 15.03
N VAL A 119 14.88 -7.91 15.74
CA VAL A 119 15.18 -7.77 17.17
C VAL A 119 16.64 -7.37 17.37
N GLY A 120 17.58 -8.18 16.88
CA GLY A 120 19.01 -7.93 17.03
C GLY A 120 19.49 -6.71 16.25
N LYS A 121 18.97 -6.50 15.03
CA LYS A 121 19.26 -5.34 14.18
C LYS A 121 17.98 -4.60 13.82
N SER A 122 17.31 -4.10 14.86
CA SER A 122 16.00 -3.42 14.81
C SER A 122 15.82 -2.21 13.89
N ARG A 123 16.85 -1.75 13.17
CA ARG A 123 16.76 -0.65 12.20
C ARG A 123 17.97 -0.63 11.26
N VAL A 124 17.76 -0.11 10.06
CA VAL A 124 18.84 0.21 9.11
C VAL A 124 19.51 1.53 9.46
N VAL A 125 20.84 1.58 9.43
CA VAL A 125 21.61 2.83 9.60
C VAL A 125 21.98 3.46 8.26
N HIS A 126 22.37 4.74 8.25
CA HIS A 126 22.57 5.49 7.01
C HIS A 126 23.57 4.86 6.03
N ASN A 127 24.65 4.26 6.54
CA ASN A 127 25.69 3.69 5.68
C ASN A 127 25.25 2.40 4.98
N GLU A 128 24.27 1.69 5.54
CA GLU A 128 23.76 0.41 5.04
C GLU A 128 22.65 0.59 3.99
N ARG A 129 22.25 1.83 3.69
CA ARG A 129 21.08 2.13 2.84
C ARG A 129 21.18 1.58 1.41
N PHE A 130 22.40 1.29 0.95
CA PHE A 130 22.65 0.74 -0.38
C PHE A 130 22.77 -0.79 -0.37
N ASP A 131 23.02 -1.37 0.80
CA ASP A 131 23.19 -2.82 0.97
C ASP A 131 21.86 -3.49 1.33
N VAL A 132 20.95 -2.74 1.97
CA VAL A 132 19.63 -3.26 2.38
C VAL A 132 18.59 -2.97 1.30
N PRO A 133 17.90 -4.00 0.76
CA PRO A 133 16.88 -3.80 -0.25
C PRO A 133 15.66 -3.07 0.32
N GLN A 134 15.01 -2.29 -0.55
CA GLN A 134 13.71 -1.71 -0.26
C GLN A 134 12.59 -2.50 -0.94
N ILE A 135 11.59 -2.88 -0.17
CA ILE A 135 10.44 -3.65 -0.63
C ILE A 135 9.13 -2.94 -0.23
N PRO A 136 7.98 -3.25 -0.85
CA PRO A 136 6.70 -2.68 -0.42
C PRO A 136 6.49 -2.90 1.10
N ALA A 137 6.09 -1.86 1.81
CA ALA A 137 5.96 -1.92 3.27
C ALA A 137 4.90 -2.94 3.72
N ILE A 138 3.81 -3.09 2.97
CA ILE A 138 2.83 -4.15 3.22
C ILE A 138 3.42 -5.56 3.04
N LEU A 139 4.37 -5.74 2.12
CA LEU A 139 5.09 -7.01 1.94
C LEU A 139 6.02 -7.26 3.12
N GLU A 140 6.81 -6.27 3.54
CA GLU A 140 7.65 -6.36 4.75
C GLU A 140 6.80 -6.69 5.98
N LEU A 141 5.63 -6.08 6.13
CA LEU A 141 4.70 -6.38 7.22
C LEU A 141 4.28 -7.86 7.21
N CYS A 142 3.96 -8.41 6.04
CA CYS A 142 3.64 -9.83 5.91
C CYS A 142 4.83 -10.73 6.27
N ILE A 143 6.04 -10.37 5.81
CA ILE A 143 7.27 -11.12 6.10
C ILE A 143 7.55 -11.13 7.60
N GLN A 144 7.46 -9.99 8.26
CA GLN A 144 7.67 -9.89 9.71
C GLN A 144 6.58 -10.66 10.50
N ALA A 145 5.37 -10.79 9.94
CA ALA A 145 4.26 -11.53 10.53
C ALA A 145 4.24 -13.03 10.21
N GLY A 146 5.18 -13.54 9.42
CA GLY A 146 5.38 -14.98 9.22
C GLY A 146 5.36 -15.46 7.77
N VAL A 147 5.20 -14.59 6.77
CA VAL A 147 5.39 -15.00 5.37
C VAL A 147 6.89 -15.20 5.11
N GLU A 148 7.24 -16.34 4.51
CA GLU A 148 8.62 -16.67 4.15
C GLU A 148 8.82 -16.56 2.65
N LEU A 149 9.85 -15.80 2.26
CA LEU A 149 10.25 -15.62 0.86
C LEU A 149 11.76 -15.76 0.79
N GLU A 150 12.24 -16.67 -0.06
CA GLU A 150 13.67 -16.95 -0.25
C GLU A 150 14.47 -15.68 -0.62
N LYS A 151 13.87 -14.81 -1.45
CA LYS A 151 14.48 -13.54 -1.87
C LYS A 151 14.65 -12.52 -0.71
N TYR A 152 13.84 -12.63 0.34
CA TYR A 152 13.81 -11.68 1.46
C TYR A 152 13.83 -12.46 2.79
N PRO A 153 14.96 -13.12 3.11
CA PRO A 153 15.05 -13.98 4.28
C PRO A 153 14.97 -13.17 5.56
N THR A 154 14.39 -13.74 6.62
CA THR A 154 14.32 -13.09 7.93
C THR A 154 14.59 -14.13 9.01
N LYS A 155 15.42 -13.76 9.99
CA LYS A 155 15.73 -14.61 11.13
C LYS A 155 14.45 -14.92 11.92
N ARG A 156 14.06 -16.19 11.93
CA ARG A 156 12.96 -16.73 12.73
C ARG A 156 13.53 -17.30 14.02
N ARG A 157 12.90 -17.00 15.14
CA ARG A 157 13.33 -17.52 16.45
C ARG A 157 12.29 -18.50 16.96
N THR A 158 12.77 -19.57 17.58
CA THR A 158 11.91 -20.51 18.30
C THR A 158 11.87 -20.21 19.79
N LYS A 159 12.84 -19.42 20.29
CA LYS A 159 12.95 -19.01 21.68
C LYS A 159 12.97 -17.48 21.82
N PRO A 160 12.39 -16.94 22.89
CA PRO A 160 12.42 -15.50 23.14
C PRO A 160 13.84 -15.01 23.43
N VAL A 161 14.15 -13.79 23.00
CA VAL A 161 15.41 -13.11 23.31
C VAL A 161 15.43 -12.48 24.71
N TYR A 162 16.64 -12.21 25.20
CA TYR A 162 16.87 -11.52 26.46
C TYR A 162 17.35 -10.09 26.20
N SER A 163 17.02 -9.18 27.11
CA SER A 163 17.62 -7.86 27.19
C SER A 163 18.55 -7.82 28.40
N ILE A 164 19.86 -7.75 28.13
CA ILE A 164 20.90 -7.64 29.16
C ILE A 164 21.50 -6.25 29.07
N GLU A 165 21.30 -5.43 30.10
CA GLU A 165 21.72 -4.03 30.18
C GLU A 165 21.24 -3.17 28.98
N GLY A 166 20.08 -3.53 28.41
CA GLY A 166 19.50 -2.88 27.24
C GLY A 166 20.06 -3.35 25.90
N ARG A 167 20.99 -4.31 25.87
CA ARG A 167 21.42 -5.02 24.66
C ARG A 167 20.58 -6.27 24.48
N ILE A 168 20.22 -6.58 23.23
CA ILE A 168 19.57 -7.84 22.91
C ILE A 168 20.62 -8.93 22.91
N VAL A 169 20.36 -10.00 23.65
CA VAL A 169 21.15 -11.22 23.68
C VAL A 169 20.28 -12.37 23.22
N ASP A 170 20.78 -13.06 22.21
CA ASP A 170 20.14 -14.19 21.56
C ASP A 170 21.00 -15.42 21.83
N PHE A 171 20.48 -16.35 22.62
CA PHE A 171 21.19 -17.59 22.96
C PHE A 171 20.91 -18.72 21.95
N GLU A 172 20.10 -18.45 20.93
CA GLU A 172 19.90 -19.36 19.80
C GLU A 172 21.12 -19.22 18.86
N SER A 173 22.01 -20.22 18.88
CA SER A 173 23.19 -20.28 18.02
C SER A 173 22.78 -20.30 16.56
N MET A 174 23.27 -19.36 15.77
CA MET A 174 23.13 -19.41 14.31
C MET A 174 23.86 -20.64 13.79
N THR A 175 23.24 -21.43 12.92
CA THR A 175 23.93 -22.48 12.18
C THR A 175 24.78 -21.84 11.07
N GLU A 176 25.91 -22.46 10.71
CA GLU A 176 26.83 -21.96 9.67
C GLU A 176 26.11 -21.75 8.31
N GLU A 177 25.04 -22.51 8.06
CA GLU A 177 24.17 -22.40 6.88
C GLU A 177 23.39 -21.06 6.79
N GLU A 178 23.06 -20.45 7.94
CA GLU A 178 22.36 -19.15 8.01
C GLU A 178 23.28 -17.95 7.73
N GLU A 179 24.60 -18.11 7.94
CA GLU A 179 25.59 -17.09 7.62
C GLU A 179 25.95 -17.08 6.12
N GLU A 180 26.09 -18.25 5.49
CA GLU A 180 26.40 -18.38 4.06
C GLU A 180 25.28 -17.90 3.15
N THR A 181 24.02 -18.19 3.50
CA THR A 181 22.83 -17.68 2.78
C THR A 181 22.76 -16.15 2.83
N LYS A 182 23.10 -15.55 3.97
CA LYS A 182 23.14 -14.10 4.12
C LYS A 182 24.15 -13.44 3.18
N VAL A 183 25.35 -13.98 3.01
CA VAL A 183 26.41 -13.37 2.19
C VAL A 183 26.16 -13.53 0.68
N ASN A 184 25.63 -14.67 0.24
CA ASN A 184 25.40 -14.94 -1.17
C ASN A 184 24.23 -14.15 -1.78
N LEU A 185 23.15 -13.91 -1.02
CA LEU A 185 21.93 -13.24 -1.52
C LEU A 185 22.08 -11.73 -1.77
N TYR A 186 22.89 -11.01 -0.97
CA TYR A 186 23.17 -9.58 -1.19
C TYR A 186 24.08 -9.34 -2.42
N SER A 187 24.81 -10.35 -2.86
CA SER A 187 25.76 -10.23 -3.99
C SER A 187 25.10 -10.47 -5.36
N GLN A 188 23.89 -11.06 -5.43
CA GLN A 188 23.29 -11.53 -6.69
C GLN A 188 22.01 -10.81 -7.15
N ASN A 189 21.49 -9.81 -6.42
CA ASN A 189 20.17 -9.24 -6.73
C ASN A 189 20.19 -7.74 -7.05
N ILE A 190 20.70 -7.40 -8.23
CA ILE A 190 20.24 -6.23 -8.99
C ILE A 190 19.42 -6.77 -10.15
N ASP A 191 18.14 -6.97 -9.92
CA ASP A 191 17.09 -6.71 -10.93
C ASP A 191 15.69 -6.90 -10.32
N SER A 192 14.77 -6.05 -10.76
CA SER A 192 13.38 -5.95 -10.31
C SER A 192 12.46 -6.66 -11.29
N PRO A 193 11.88 -7.83 -10.97
CA PRO A 193 11.00 -8.55 -11.89
C PRO A 193 9.53 -8.50 -11.45
N PHE A 194 9.05 -7.40 -10.85
CA PHE A 194 7.68 -7.33 -10.32
C PHE A 194 6.58 -7.43 -11.39
N VAL A 195 6.92 -7.52 -12.68
CA VAL A 195 5.95 -7.60 -13.79
C VAL A 195 6.28 -8.71 -14.81
N SER A 196 7.52 -9.20 -14.91
CA SER A 196 7.93 -10.03 -16.06
C SER A 196 7.67 -11.54 -15.91
N ASP A 197 7.78 -12.10 -14.70
CA ASP A 197 7.89 -13.56 -14.54
C ASP A 197 6.57 -14.31 -14.32
N PHE A 198 5.45 -13.60 -14.18
CA PHE A 198 4.17 -14.24 -13.86
C PHE A 198 3.33 -14.61 -15.10
N ALA A 199 3.62 -14.03 -16.27
CA ALA A 199 2.89 -14.37 -17.50
C ALA A 199 3.10 -15.83 -17.94
N THR A 200 4.17 -16.47 -17.47
CA THR A 200 4.61 -17.78 -17.98
C THR A 200 4.01 -18.99 -17.24
N LYS A 201 3.38 -18.81 -16.06
CA LYS A 201 3.00 -19.96 -15.20
C LYS A 201 1.50 -20.23 -15.04
N PHE A 202 0.63 -19.41 -15.62
CA PHE A 202 -0.84 -19.64 -15.61
C PHE A 202 -1.50 -19.51 -17.00
N GLY A 203 -0.68 -19.47 -18.06
CA GLY A 203 -1.11 -19.15 -19.43
C GLY A 203 -1.06 -20.32 -20.41
N ASP A 204 -1.31 -21.55 -19.98
CA ASP A 204 -1.42 -22.67 -20.92
C ASP A 204 -2.64 -23.52 -20.60
N GLY A 205 -3.75 -23.22 -21.29
CA GLY A 205 -5.02 -23.89 -21.05
C GLY A 205 -6.22 -23.31 -21.77
N MET A 206 -6.08 -22.83 -23.01
CA MET A 206 -7.18 -22.85 -24.00
C MET A 206 -6.66 -22.48 -25.39
N LYS A 207 -6.31 -23.49 -26.19
CA LYS A 207 -6.08 -23.34 -27.64
C LYS A 207 -7.15 -24.14 -28.38
N ASN A 208 -8.02 -23.44 -29.11
CA ASN A 208 -8.21 -23.55 -30.56
C ASN A 208 -9.67 -23.47 -31.05
N SER A 209 -9.81 -22.63 -32.08
CA SER A 209 -10.64 -22.76 -33.30
C SER A 209 -12.17 -22.64 -33.18
N ILE A 210 -12.75 -21.62 -33.84
CA ILE A 210 -13.30 -21.73 -35.21
C ILE A 210 -13.77 -20.34 -35.66
N LEU A 211 -13.46 -20.01 -36.91
CA LEU A 211 -13.93 -18.85 -37.65
C LEU A 211 -15.35 -19.09 -38.19
N GLU A 212 -16.14 -18.01 -38.19
CA GLU A 212 -17.37 -17.77 -38.97
C GLU A 212 -18.69 -18.40 -38.50
N GLU A 213 -19.51 -17.57 -37.82
CA GLU A 213 -20.87 -17.23 -38.26
C GLU A 213 -21.32 -15.94 -37.54
N LYS A 214 -21.42 -14.84 -38.30
CA LYS A 214 -21.64 -13.48 -37.81
C LYS A 214 -23.14 -13.14 -37.84
N ASN A 215 -23.77 -13.04 -36.66
CA ASN A 215 -24.48 -11.83 -36.21
C ASN A 215 -25.32 -12.02 -34.92
N ASP A 216 -25.53 -13.24 -34.42
CA ASP A 216 -26.18 -13.48 -33.11
C ASP A 216 -25.19 -13.80 -31.96
N LEU A 217 -23.93 -14.11 -32.30
CA LEU A 217 -22.87 -14.40 -31.33
C LEU A 217 -22.29 -13.12 -30.66
N SER A 218 -22.51 -11.94 -31.26
CA SER A 218 -21.96 -10.66 -30.77
C SER A 218 -22.52 -10.29 -29.40
N ASP A 219 -23.83 -10.44 -29.18
CA ASP A 219 -24.44 -10.07 -27.90
C ASP A 219 -24.08 -11.07 -26.80
N HIS A 220 -24.06 -12.38 -27.10
CA HIS A 220 -23.59 -13.38 -26.15
C HIS A 220 -22.10 -13.24 -25.78
N LEU A 221 -21.24 -12.82 -26.72
CA LEU A 221 -19.83 -12.55 -26.44
C LEU A 221 -19.64 -11.27 -25.62
N LYS A 222 -20.36 -10.18 -25.94
CA LYS A 222 -20.35 -8.95 -25.13
C LYS A 222 -20.90 -9.17 -23.72
N ASP A 223 -21.95 -9.97 -23.59
CA ASP A 223 -22.53 -10.35 -22.30
C ASP A 223 -21.60 -11.25 -21.49
N LYS A 224 -20.80 -12.09 -22.16
CA LYS A 224 -19.79 -12.92 -21.50
C LYS A 224 -18.58 -12.08 -21.07
N GLU A 225 -18.09 -11.19 -21.92
CA GLU A 225 -17.02 -10.24 -21.60
C GLU A 225 -17.43 -9.28 -20.47
N GLY A 226 -18.67 -8.78 -20.49
CA GLY A 226 -19.23 -7.94 -19.44
C GLY A 226 -19.39 -8.68 -18.11
N ARG A 227 -19.79 -9.96 -18.13
CA ARG A 227 -19.83 -10.80 -16.93
C ARG A 227 -18.44 -11.09 -16.37
N ASP A 228 -17.47 -11.43 -17.23
CA ASP A 228 -16.08 -11.66 -16.82
C ASP A 228 -15.45 -10.40 -16.22
N LEU A 229 -15.68 -9.22 -16.84
CA LEU A 229 -15.24 -7.94 -16.30
C LEU A 229 -15.86 -7.62 -14.94
N ARG A 230 -17.15 -7.92 -14.77
CA ARG A 230 -17.86 -7.74 -13.50
C ARG A 230 -17.33 -8.69 -12.41
N GLU A 231 -17.11 -9.96 -12.72
CA GLU A 231 -16.56 -10.93 -11.76
C GLU A 231 -15.12 -10.56 -11.37
N LEU A 232 -14.31 -10.15 -12.34
CA LEU A 232 -12.96 -9.65 -12.12
C LEU A 232 -12.95 -8.41 -11.22
N SER A 233 -13.86 -7.46 -11.43
CA SER A 233 -13.94 -6.24 -10.61
C SER A 233 -14.40 -6.52 -9.18
N ILE A 234 -15.35 -7.45 -8.99
CA ILE A 234 -15.74 -7.93 -7.65
C ILE A 234 -14.53 -8.57 -6.95
N GLY A 235 -13.86 -9.54 -7.59
CA GLY A 235 -12.72 -10.22 -6.99
C GLY A 235 -11.53 -9.29 -6.70
N THR A 236 -11.32 -8.28 -7.54
CA THR A 236 -10.30 -7.24 -7.32
C THR A 236 -10.61 -6.39 -6.09
N MET A 237 -11.88 -6.00 -5.93
CA MET A 237 -12.35 -5.21 -4.80
C MET A 237 -12.34 -6.01 -3.50
N ASP A 238 -12.72 -7.29 -3.53
CA ASP A 238 -12.63 -8.20 -2.38
C ASP A 238 -11.17 -8.38 -1.95
N SER A 239 -10.25 -8.51 -2.91
CA SER A 239 -8.82 -8.58 -2.64
C SER A 239 -8.31 -7.29 -1.97
N TRP A 240 -8.80 -6.12 -2.40
CA TRP A 240 -8.51 -4.86 -1.71
C TRP A 240 -8.97 -4.87 -0.26
N PHE A 241 -10.19 -5.35 0.02
CA PHE A 241 -10.73 -5.40 1.39
C PHE A 241 -10.04 -6.42 2.29
N GLU A 242 -9.75 -7.62 1.78
CA GLU A 242 -9.01 -8.64 2.52
C GLU A 242 -7.61 -8.13 2.87
N MET A 243 -6.93 -7.48 1.91
CA MET A 243 -5.61 -6.89 2.12
C MET A 243 -5.63 -5.81 3.20
N ILE A 244 -6.54 -4.82 3.09
CA ILE A 244 -6.67 -3.71 4.06
C ILE A 244 -7.02 -4.22 5.46
N SER A 245 -8.03 -5.10 5.56
CA SER A 245 -8.50 -5.60 6.84
C SER A 245 -7.48 -6.51 7.54
N GLY A 246 -6.79 -7.37 6.78
CA GLY A 246 -5.73 -8.21 7.31
C GLY A 246 -4.51 -7.39 7.74
N ALA A 247 -4.11 -6.39 6.95
CA ALA A 247 -3.00 -5.50 7.31
C ALA A 247 -3.28 -4.74 8.61
N LYS A 248 -4.50 -4.21 8.79
CA LYS A 248 -4.93 -3.57 10.06
C LYS A 248 -4.76 -4.52 11.25
N LYS A 249 -5.21 -5.77 11.13
CA LYS A 249 -5.08 -6.79 12.20
C LYS A 249 -3.61 -7.08 12.54
N ILE A 250 -2.73 -7.10 11.55
CA ILE A 250 -1.30 -7.31 11.79
C ILE A 250 -0.69 -6.07 12.48
N MET A 251 -1.07 -4.87 12.05
CA MET A 251 -0.59 -3.60 12.62
C MET A 251 -0.97 -3.40 14.10
N GLU A 252 -1.98 -4.10 14.62
CA GLU A 252 -2.30 -4.11 16.06
C GLU A 252 -1.16 -4.69 16.93
N LYS A 253 -0.28 -5.52 16.35
CA LYS A 253 0.84 -6.17 17.05
C LYS A 253 2.20 -5.82 16.46
N TYR A 254 2.27 -5.56 15.16
CA TYR A 254 3.50 -5.22 14.46
C TYR A 254 3.55 -3.72 14.17
N THR A 255 4.52 -3.03 14.75
CA THR A 255 4.67 -1.60 14.58
C THR A 255 5.11 -1.24 13.16
N VAL A 256 4.50 -0.18 12.64
CA VAL A 256 4.84 0.47 11.38
C VAL A 256 5.00 1.95 11.67
N TRP A 257 6.05 2.55 11.12
CA TRP A 257 6.41 3.95 11.34
C TRP A 257 6.29 4.74 10.05
N THR A 258 5.66 5.90 10.09
CA THR A 258 5.63 6.87 8.99
C THR A 258 6.37 8.15 9.41
N CYS A 259 6.95 8.88 8.47
CA CYS A 259 7.55 10.18 8.75
C CYS A 259 6.47 11.27 8.68
N GLY A 260 6.34 12.10 9.72
CA GLY A 260 5.34 13.18 9.76
C GLY A 260 5.55 14.32 8.74
N TYR A 261 6.59 14.25 7.91
CA TYR A 261 6.94 15.31 6.96
C TYR A 261 7.18 14.83 5.52
N CYS A 262 7.42 13.53 5.30
CA CYS A 262 7.65 12.99 3.97
C CYS A 262 7.03 11.59 3.85
N PRO A 263 6.81 11.07 2.63
CA PRO A 263 6.17 9.77 2.41
C PRO A 263 7.00 8.52 2.82
N GLU A 264 7.98 8.69 3.71
CA GLU A 264 8.85 7.58 4.13
C GLU A 264 8.15 6.72 5.18
N ILE A 265 8.30 5.40 5.04
CA ILE A 265 7.70 4.41 5.93
C ILE A 265 8.74 3.36 6.34
N GLN A 266 8.59 2.79 7.53
CA GLN A 266 9.40 1.67 7.99
C GLN A 266 8.57 0.70 8.81
N VAL A 267 8.51 -0.56 8.39
CA VAL A 267 7.98 -1.65 9.21
C VAL A 267 9.06 -2.13 10.18
N GLY A 268 8.66 -2.42 11.41
CA GLY A 268 9.55 -2.95 12.44
C GLY A 268 9.45 -2.15 13.74
N PRO A 269 10.16 -2.61 14.78
CA PRO A 269 10.06 -1.99 16.11
C PRO A 269 10.53 -0.53 16.13
N LYS A 270 11.34 -0.08 15.16
CA LYS A 270 11.87 1.28 15.10
C LYS A 270 11.99 1.76 13.66
N GLY A 271 11.79 3.06 13.46
CA GLY A 271 12.15 3.72 12.20
C GLY A 271 13.66 3.69 11.94
N HIS A 272 14.03 3.73 10.65
CA HIS A 272 15.44 3.71 10.23
C HIS A 272 16.18 5.00 10.60
N LYS A 273 17.52 4.94 10.57
CA LYS A 273 18.43 6.08 10.81
C LYS A 273 19.05 6.63 9.52
N VAL A 274 18.53 6.26 8.36
CA VAL A 274 18.96 6.85 7.09
C VAL A 274 18.60 8.34 7.05
N ARG A 275 19.61 9.17 6.79
CA ARG A 275 19.50 10.64 6.67
C ARG A 275 19.09 11.05 5.26
N MET A 276 17.84 10.78 4.88
CA MET A 276 17.34 11.06 3.53
C MET A 276 16.02 11.82 3.50
N CYS A 277 15.55 12.33 4.65
CA CYS A 277 14.39 13.20 4.69
C CYS A 277 14.71 14.50 3.95
N LYS A 278 13.92 14.82 2.91
CA LYS A 278 14.04 16.06 2.11
C LYS A 278 12.93 17.07 2.39
N ALA A 279 12.10 16.82 3.40
CA ALA A 279 11.00 17.72 3.74
C ALA A 279 11.48 19.03 4.37
N SER A 280 10.58 19.98 4.56
CA SER A 280 10.86 21.25 5.23
C SER A 280 11.60 21.04 6.56
N ASN A 281 12.58 21.91 6.84
CA ASN A 281 13.42 21.87 8.04
C ASN A 281 14.24 20.58 8.21
N HIS A 282 14.51 19.83 7.13
CA HIS A 282 15.37 18.64 7.23
C HIS A 282 16.82 18.97 7.64
N GLN A 283 17.33 20.16 7.30
CA GLN A 283 18.69 20.60 7.66
C GLN A 283 18.87 20.67 9.19
N GLN A 284 17.87 21.17 9.91
CA GLN A 284 17.86 21.22 11.38
C GLN A 284 17.82 19.83 12.03
N ARG A 285 17.35 18.82 11.29
CA ARG A 285 17.29 17.42 11.72
C ARG A 285 18.40 16.57 11.12
N ASP A 286 19.38 17.17 10.44
CA ASP A 286 20.48 16.45 9.78
C ASP A 286 19.96 15.33 8.84
N GLY A 287 18.90 15.65 8.08
CA GLY A 287 18.24 14.71 7.17
C GLY A 287 17.48 13.54 7.84
N MET A 288 17.38 13.52 9.16
CA MET A 288 16.67 12.46 9.91
C MET A 288 15.15 12.58 9.79
N HIS A 289 14.47 11.44 9.79
CA HIS A 289 13.01 11.35 9.79
C HIS A 289 12.43 11.61 11.18
N ALA A 290 11.24 12.20 11.22
CA ALA A 290 10.46 12.36 12.44
C ALA A 290 9.37 11.29 12.44
N TRP A 291 9.68 10.16 13.08
CA TRP A 291 8.84 8.97 13.07
C TRP A 291 7.62 9.12 13.99
N GLN A 292 6.48 8.67 13.51
CA GLN A 292 5.24 8.47 14.25
C GLN A 292 4.60 7.14 13.83
N GLU A 293 3.66 6.63 14.62
CA GLU A 293 2.94 5.41 14.26
C GLU A 293 2.16 5.62 12.96
N ALA A 294 2.28 4.66 12.05
CA ALA A 294 1.61 4.70 10.75
C ALA A 294 0.16 4.23 10.87
N THR A 295 -0.71 4.84 10.08
CA THR A 295 -2.06 4.35 9.82
C THR A 295 -2.07 3.41 8.62
N ILE A 296 -3.21 2.76 8.36
CA ILE A 296 -3.36 1.92 7.18
C ILE A 296 -3.17 2.69 5.87
N ASP A 297 -3.55 3.98 5.86
CA ASP A 297 -3.44 4.84 4.68
C ASP A 297 -1.97 5.19 4.40
N ASP A 298 -1.14 5.30 5.44
CA ASP A 298 0.31 5.43 5.27
C ASP A 298 0.94 4.15 4.69
N LEU A 299 0.41 2.97 5.03
CA LEU A 299 0.93 1.68 4.58
C LEU A 299 0.58 1.37 3.11
N VAL A 300 -0.59 1.81 2.65
CA VAL A 300 -1.16 1.40 1.34
C VAL A 300 -1.37 2.57 0.38
N GLY A 301 -1.27 3.82 0.86
CA GLY A 301 -1.35 5.02 0.03
C GLY A 301 -2.58 5.09 -0.89
N PRO A 302 -3.82 4.92 -0.38
CA PRO A 302 -5.02 4.98 -1.23
C PRO A 302 -5.16 6.36 -1.87
N ASN A 303 -5.33 6.41 -3.19
CA ASN A 303 -5.64 7.64 -3.90
C ASN A 303 -7.15 7.85 -3.90
N TYR A 304 -7.66 8.98 -3.41
CA TYR A 304 -9.09 9.27 -3.38
C TYR A 304 -9.51 10.09 -4.59
N VAL A 305 -10.44 9.57 -5.37
CA VAL A 305 -10.93 10.15 -6.63
C VAL A 305 -12.39 10.59 -6.47
N TRP A 306 -12.81 11.53 -7.30
CA TRP A 306 -14.22 11.93 -7.40
C TRP A 306 -15.03 10.80 -8.01
N HIS A 307 -16.18 10.49 -7.39
CA HIS A 307 -17.09 9.48 -7.91
C HIS A 307 -17.80 9.97 -9.18
N VAL A 308 -17.86 9.11 -10.20
CA VAL A 308 -18.54 9.36 -11.47
C VAL A 308 -19.80 8.50 -11.56
N ARG A 309 -20.97 9.12 -11.74
CA ARG A 309 -22.24 8.37 -11.84
C ARG A 309 -22.40 7.64 -13.16
N ASP A 310 -21.97 8.28 -14.24
CA ASP A 310 -22.03 7.76 -15.60
C ASP A 310 -20.75 8.12 -16.33
N LEU A 311 -20.00 7.11 -16.77
CA LEU A 311 -18.76 7.28 -17.54
C LEU A 311 -18.98 7.89 -18.93
N ASN A 312 -20.19 7.74 -19.48
CA ASN A 312 -20.59 8.29 -20.76
C ASN A 312 -21.21 9.69 -20.62
N GLY A 313 -21.45 10.12 -19.37
CA GLY A 313 -21.97 11.43 -19.05
C GLY A 313 -20.94 12.55 -19.26
N PRO A 314 -21.36 13.82 -19.12
CA PRO A 314 -20.46 14.95 -19.19
C PRO A 314 -19.41 14.90 -18.06
N PRO A 315 -18.21 15.47 -18.25
CA PRO A 315 -17.20 15.55 -17.21
C PRO A 315 -17.72 16.24 -15.94
N LEU A 316 -17.20 15.85 -14.77
CA LEU A 316 -17.56 16.48 -13.51
C LEU A 316 -17.22 17.98 -13.52
N ASN A 317 -18.21 18.83 -13.25
CA ASN A 317 -18.09 20.28 -13.35
C ASN A 317 -17.58 20.91 -12.05
N ASN A 318 -16.75 21.94 -12.17
CA ASN A 318 -16.19 22.62 -10.99
C ASN A 318 -17.25 23.24 -10.06
N ASN A 319 -18.33 23.81 -10.60
CA ASN A 319 -19.36 24.50 -9.82
C ASN A 319 -20.20 23.52 -8.98
N LEU A 320 -20.28 22.27 -9.43
CA LEU A 320 -20.99 21.18 -8.78
C LEU A 320 -20.15 20.36 -7.80
N LYS A 321 -18.88 20.73 -7.61
CA LYS A 321 -17.94 20.02 -6.71
C LYS A 321 -18.52 19.73 -5.32
N ARG A 322 -19.36 20.63 -4.80
CA ARG A 322 -20.02 20.48 -3.48
C ARG A 322 -21.01 19.32 -3.41
N TYR A 323 -21.49 18.79 -4.53
CA TYR A 323 -22.44 17.68 -4.61
C TYR A 323 -21.76 16.34 -4.87
N TYR A 324 -20.53 16.34 -5.39
CA TYR A 324 -19.81 15.10 -5.70
C TYR A 324 -19.21 14.43 -4.47
N GLY A 325 -19.25 13.11 -4.46
CA GLY A 325 -18.58 12.27 -3.48
C GLY A 325 -17.18 11.86 -3.91
N LYS A 326 -16.48 11.17 -3.02
CA LYS A 326 -15.16 10.57 -3.28
C LYS A 326 -15.09 9.13 -2.77
N ALA A 327 -14.25 8.33 -3.41
CA ALA A 327 -13.90 6.98 -2.98
C ALA A 327 -12.43 6.69 -3.29
N PRO A 328 -11.82 5.65 -2.68
CA PRO A 328 -10.53 5.15 -3.13
C PRO A 328 -10.59 4.78 -4.62
N ALA A 329 -9.55 5.09 -5.39
CA ALA A 329 -9.48 4.86 -6.83
C ALA A 329 -9.68 3.39 -7.18
N VAL A 330 -9.18 2.48 -6.34
CA VAL A 330 -9.41 1.03 -6.47
C VAL A 330 -10.90 0.70 -6.44
N VAL A 331 -11.64 1.29 -5.50
CA VAL A 331 -13.08 1.08 -5.35
C VAL A 331 -13.83 1.69 -6.52
N GLU A 332 -13.54 2.95 -6.86
CA GLU A 332 -14.15 3.63 -8.01
C GLU A 332 -13.92 2.81 -9.29
N LEU A 333 -12.69 2.37 -9.55
CA LEU A 333 -12.35 1.56 -10.72
C LEU A 333 -13.15 0.25 -10.78
N CYS A 334 -13.29 -0.45 -9.66
CA CYS A 334 -14.06 -1.69 -9.62
C CYS A 334 -15.56 -1.43 -9.82
N VAL A 335 -16.11 -0.38 -9.22
CA VAL A 335 -17.51 0.03 -9.42
C VAL A 335 -17.77 0.39 -10.89
N GLN A 336 -16.88 1.17 -11.51
CA GLN A 336 -16.98 1.50 -12.93
C GLN A 336 -16.83 0.29 -13.86
N ALA A 337 -16.20 -0.78 -13.38
CA ALA A 337 -16.12 -2.07 -14.06
C ALA A 337 -17.29 -3.03 -13.74
N GLY A 338 -18.35 -2.54 -13.08
CA GLY A 338 -19.59 -3.28 -12.84
C GLY A 338 -19.71 -3.94 -11.46
N ALA A 339 -18.72 -3.77 -10.57
CA ALA A 339 -18.84 -4.24 -9.20
C ALA A 339 -19.91 -3.43 -8.43
N PRO A 340 -20.66 -4.05 -7.51
CA PRO A 340 -21.64 -3.33 -6.70
C PRO A 340 -20.94 -2.31 -5.79
N VAL A 341 -21.58 -1.17 -5.56
CA VAL A 341 -21.05 -0.15 -4.65
C VAL A 341 -21.01 -0.70 -3.22
N PRO A 342 -19.84 -0.71 -2.56
CA PRO A 342 -19.73 -1.19 -1.18
C PRO A 342 -20.44 -0.24 -0.21
N ASP A 343 -21.19 -0.79 0.75
CA ASP A 343 -21.96 -0.01 1.72
C ASP A 343 -21.11 1.01 2.49
N GLN A 344 -19.89 0.62 2.87
CA GLN A 344 -18.96 1.47 3.61
C GLN A 344 -18.50 2.73 2.84
N TYR A 345 -18.65 2.77 1.52
CA TYR A 345 -18.33 3.94 0.69
C TYR A 345 -19.56 4.62 0.09
N ARG A 346 -20.76 4.07 0.26
CA ARG A 346 -22.00 4.60 -0.32
C ARG A 346 -22.23 6.08 0.02
N SER A 347 -22.03 6.45 1.29
CA SER A 347 -22.14 7.84 1.77
C SER A 347 -20.98 8.72 1.28
N MET A 348 -19.76 8.18 1.26
CA MET A 348 -18.59 8.91 0.76
C MET A 348 -18.74 9.24 -0.74
N MET A 349 -19.32 8.32 -1.52
CA MET A 349 -19.65 8.49 -2.94
C MET A 349 -20.87 9.39 -3.18
N ARG A 350 -21.59 9.79 -2.11
CA ARG A 350 -22.77 10.68 -2.16
C ARG A 350 -23.83 10.22 -3.14
N LEU A 351 -24.19 8.95 -3.07
CA LEU A 351 -25.27 8.36 -3.87
C LEU A 351 -26.67 8.79 -3.40
N ASP A 352 -26.76 9.33 -2.19
CA ASP A 352 -27.95 9.88 -1.54
C ASP A 352 -28.21 11.35 -1.87
N VAL A 353 -27.25 12.04 -2.48
CA VAL A 353 -27.36 13.46 -2.86
C VAL A 353 -27.88 13.55 -4.30
N VAL A 354 -28.90 14.35 -4.59
CA VAL A 354 -29.24 14.65 -5.99
C VAL A 354 -28.36 15.83 -6.44
N SER A 355 -27.60 15.65 -7.53
CA SER A 355 -26.82 16.75 -8.11
C SER A 355 -27.73 17.51 -9.07
N PRO A 356 -27.79 18.84 -8.99
CA PRO A 356 -28.47 19.64 -10.01
C PRO A 356 -27.75 19.50 -11.36
N ASP A 357 -28.47 19.71 -12.44
CA ASP A 357 -27.90 19.76 -13.78
C ASP A 357 -27.05 21.01 -13.99
N ARG A 358 -26.24 21.04 -15.06
CA ARG A 358 -25.27 22.12 -15.30
C ARG A 358 -25.93 23.49 -15.46
N ASP A 359 -27.13 23.54 -16.00
CA ASP A 359 -27.98 24.72 -16.20
C ASP A 359 -28.81 25.08 -14.97
N GLU A 360 -28.97 24.14 -14.03
CA GLU A 360 -29.70 24.35 -12.77
C GLU A 360 -28.81 24.89 -11.64
N VAL A 361 -27.49 24.93 -11.83
CA VAL A 361 -26.52 25.34 -10.80
C VAL A 361 -26.89 26.66 -10.12
N ASP A 362 -27.31 27.66 -10.92
CA ASP A 362 -27.65 29.00 -10.43
C ASP A 362 -29.00 29.04 -9.68
N LEU A 363 -29.84 28.01 -9.82
CA LEU A 363 -31.15 27.91 -9.16
C LEU A 363 -31.05 27.35 -7.73
N VAL A 364 -29.90 26.78 -7.36
CA VAL A 364 -29.64 26.14 -6.06
C VAL A 364 -28.37 26.66 -5.38
N ALA A 365 -27.82 27.77 -5.87
CA ALA A 365 -26.50 28.29 -5.49
C ALA A 365 -26.44 28.91 -4.08
#